data_AF-A0A510ITE5-F1
#
_entry.id   AF-A0A510ITE5-F1
#
_cell.length_a   1.000
_cell.length_b   1.000
_cell.length_c   1.000
_cell.angle_alpha   90.00
_cell.angle_beta   90.00
_cell.angle_gamma   90.00
#
_symmetry.space_group_name_H-M   'P 1'
#
loop_
_entity.id
_entity.type
_entity.pdbx_description
1 polymer ?
#
loop_
_entity_poly.entity_id
_entity_poly.type
_entity_poly.pdbx_seq_one_letter_code
_entity_poly.pdbx_strand_id
1 'polypeptide(L)'
;MLSRILLVVFISFLCVCSFLQKTGEALFGPSYEKATLTDRMSTYADLLNLPDPRGKIVIAVYGFSDQTGQYRPAPSSSFSTAVTQGAASMLVRVLNESGWFVTLEREGLQNLLTERKVI
;
A
#
# COMPACT_ATOMS: atom_id res chain seq x y z
N MET A 1 12.45 -34.07 -45.10
CA MET A 1 11.31 -34.39 -44.21
C MET A 1 11.69 -34.34 -42.74
N LEU A 2 12.81 -34.96 -42.33
CA LEU A 2 13.28 -34.99 -40.93
C LEU A 2 13.48 -33.59 -40.29
N SER A 3 14.06 -32.64 -41.02
CA SER A 3 14.28 -31.26 -40.54
C SER A 3 12.98 -30.48 -40.26
N ARG A 4 11.90 -30.74 -41.00
CA ARG A 4 10.58 -30.13 -40.77
C ARG A 4 9.91 -30.70 -39.52
N ILE A 5 10.06 -32.00 -39.26
CA ILE A 5 9.53 -32.67 -38.07
C ILE A 5 10.26 -32.15 -36.82
N LEU A 6 11.59 -32.01 -36.88
CA LEU A 6 12.40 -31.51 -35.77
C LEU A 6 12.00 -30.07 -35.39
N LEU A 7 11.69 -29.23 -36.38
CA LEU A 7 11.27 -27.84 -36.18
C LEU A 7 9.89 -27.74 -35.52
N VAL A 8 8.94 -28.59 -35.90
CA VAL A 8 7.60 -28.65 -35.28
C VAL A 8 7.66 -29.11 -33.82
N VAL A 9 8.50 -30.11 -33.52
CA VAL A 9 8.70 -30.58 -32.14
C VAL A 9 9.30 -29.48 -31.27
N PHE A 10 10.27 -28.73 -31.79
CA PHE A 10 10.89 -27.62 -31.05
C PHE A 10 9.89 -26.50 -30.73
N ILE A 11 9.03 -26.13 -31.68
CA ILE A 11 7.96 -25.12 -31.46
C ILE A 11 6.95 -25.60 -30.42
N SER A 12 6.57 -26.88 -30.47
CA SER A 12 5.64 -27.45 -29.48
C SER A 12 6.21 -27.43 -28.06
N PHE A 13 7.52 -27.68 -27.90
CA PHE A 13 8.18 -27.68 -26.61
C PHE A 13 8.25 -26.27 -25.99
N LEU A 14 8.52 -25.26 -26.81
CA LEU A 14 8.49 -23.85 -26.37
C LEU A 14 7.09 -23.41 -25.93
N CYS A 15 6.05 -23.84 -26.65
CA CYS A 15 4.67 -23.52 -26.32
C CYS A 15 4.22 -24.12 -24.97
N VAL A 16 4.66 -25.35 -24.65
CA VAL A 16 4.30 -26.03 -23.40
C VAL A 16 4.93 -25.34 -22.18
N CYS A 17 6.16 -24.85 -22.30
CA CYS A 17 6.85 -24.16 -21.19
C CYS A 17 6.13 -22.86 -20.81
N SER A 18 5.72 -22.05 -21.80
CA SER A 18 4.97 -20.82 -21.56
C SER A 18 3.57 -21.06 -20.99
N PHE A 19 2.94 -22.20 -21.33
CA PHE A 19 1.63 -22.56 -20.82
C PHE A 19 1.70 -22.96 -19.33
N LEU A 20 2.70 -23.75 -18.95
CA LEU A 20 2.91 -24.17 -17.55
C LEU A 20 3.13 -22.99 -16.61
N GLN A 21 3.92 -21.99 -17.02
CA GLN A 21 4.20 -20.82 -16.18
C GLN A 21 2.95 -19.97 -15.92
N LYS A 22 2.12 -19.74 -16.94
CA LYS A 22 0.85 -19.02 -16.78
C LYS A 22 -0.13 -19.76 -15.87
N THR A 23 -0.20 -21.09 -15.98
CA THR A 23 -1.05 -21.90 -15.08
C THR A 23 -0.51 -21.93 -13.65
N GLY A 24 0.81 -21.90 -13.47
CA GLY A 24 1.45 -21.90 -12.15
C GLY A 24 1.13 -20.65 -11.34
N GLU A 25 1.25 -19.46 -11.93
CA GLU A 25 0.90 -18.20 -11.24
C GLU A 25 -0.61 -18.09 -10.95
N ALA A 26 -1.46 -18.65 -11.82
CA ALA A 26 -2.90 -18.67 -11.59
C ALA A 26 -3.32 -19.62 -10.44
N LEU A 27 -2.57 -20.71 -10.22
CA LEU A 27 -2.85 -21.71 -9.17
C LEU A 27 -2.19 -21.39 -7.83
N PHE A 28 -0.98 -20.83 -7.84
CA PHE A 28 -0.15 -20.64 -6.65
C PHE A 28 0.04 -19.18 -6.23
N GLY A 29 -0.54 -18.24 -7.00
CA GLY A 29 -0.37 -16.81 -6.79
C GLY A 29 0.96 -16.29 -7.34
N PRO A 30 1.20 -14.97 -7.25
CA PRO A 30 2.46 -14.38 -7.68
C PRO A 30 3.64 -14.98 -6.90
N SER A 31 4.81 -15.01 -7.55
CA SER A 31 6.05 -15.49 -6.94
C SER A 31 6.36 -14.78 -5.61
N TYR A 32 7.08 -15.47 -4.71
CA TYR A 32 7.51 -14.92 -3.42
C TYR A 32 8.25 -13.58 -3.59
N GLU A 33 7.63 -12.49 -3.14
CA GLU A 33 8.24 -11.17 -3.05
C GLU A 33 8.58 -10.87 -1.58
N LYS A 34 9.83 -10.47 -1.33
CA LYS A 34 10.27 -10.13 0.02
C LYS A 34 9.62 -8.82 0.45
N ALA A 35 9.06 -8.78 1.66
CA ALA A 35 8.51 -7.55 2.22
C ALA A 35 9.59 -6.45 2.31
N THR A 36 9.32 -5.31 1.68
CA THR A 36 10.15 -4.09 1.75
C THR A 36 9.34 -2.94 2.33
N LEU A 37 10.04 -1.86 2.73
CA LEU A 37 9.37 -0.61 3.08
C LEU A 37 8.84 0.07 1.81
N THR A 38 7.70 0.75 1.93
CA THR A 38 7.13 1.54 0.83
C THR A 38 8.14 2.59 0.34
N ASP A 39 8.29 2.67 -0.98
CA ASP A 39 9.11 3.68 -1.62
C ASP A 39 8.64 5.09 -1.23
N ARG A 40 9.60 5.94 -0.89
CA ARG A 40 9.34 7.31 -0.45
C ARG A 40 9.46 8.27 -1.63
N MET A 41 8.50 9.20 -1.74
CA MET A 41 8.55 10.27 -2.73
C MET A 41 9.55 11.37 -2.33
N SER A 42 9.93 12.24 -3.27
CA SER A 42 10.80 13.39 -3.02
C SER A 42 10.28 14.31 -1.90
N THR A 43 8.97 14.50 -1.80
CA THR A 43 8.32 15.29 -0.75
C THR A 43 8.60 14.76 0.66
N TYR A 44 8.95 13.47 0.80
CA TYR A 44 9.37 12.91 2.07
C TYR A 44 10.75 13.42 2.49
N ALA A 45 11.67 13.64 1.54
CA ALA A 45 12.95 14.25 1.85
C ALA A 45 12.78 15.70 2.31
N ASP A 46 11.88 16.46 1.67
CA ASP A 46 11.56 17.84 2.09
C ASP A 46 10.99 17.89 3.51
N LEU A 47 10.10 16.94 3.85
CA LEU A 47 9.54 16.79 5.19
C LEU A 47 10.63 16.57 6.25
N LEU A 48 11.63 15.74 5.96
CA LEU A 48 12.73 15.45 6.89
C LEU A 48 13.73 16.61 7.00
N ASN A 49 13.81 17.47 5.98
CA ASN A 49 14.70 18.62 5.93
C ASN A 49 14.05 19.91 6.47
N LEU A 50 12.89 19.81 7.12
CA LEU A 50 12.28 20.95 7.79
C LEU A 50 13.22 21.47 8.90
N PRO A 51 13.31 22.80 9.10
CA PRO A 51 14.11 23.35 10.18
C PRO A 51 13.54 22.91 11.54
N ASP A 52 14.40 22.82 12.55
CA ASP A 52 13.96 22.43 13.88
C ASP A 52 12.97 23.45 14.45
N PRO A 53 11.85 22.99 15.07
CA PRO A 53 10.92 23.88 15.72
C PRO A 53 11.53 24.43 17.01
N ARG A 54 11.17 25.67 17.38
CA ARG A 54 11.51 26.22 18.72
C ARG A 54 10.92 25.39 19.87
N GLY A 55 9.86 24.66 19.59
CA GLY A 55 9.21 23.72 20.50
C GLY A 55 8.15 22.95 19.74
N LYS A 56 7.97 21.67 20.07
CA LYS A 56 6.98 20.83 19.38
C LYS A 56 5.56 21.29 19.69
N ILE A 57 4.71 21.26 18.68
CA ILE A 57 3.31 21.67 18.78
C ILE A 57 2.45 20.44 19.07
N VAL A 58 1.60 20.51 20.09
CA VAL A 58 0.64 19.43 20.37
C VAL A 58 -0.54 19.54 19.43
N ILE A 59 -0.85 18.45 18.71
CA ILE A 59 -1.96 18.40 17.75
C ILE A 59 -2.80 17.15 17.97
N ALA A 60 -4.11 17.26 17.83
CA ALA A 60 -5.03 16.14 17.87
C ALA A 60 -5.59 15.86 16.47
N VAL A 61 -5.40 14.63 15.98
CA VAL A 61 -5.96 14.17 14.70
C VAL A 61 -7.18 13.31 15.01
N TYR A 62 -8.35 13.75 14.53
CA TYR A 62 -9.62 13.06 14.74
C TYR A 62 -9.89 12.00 13.68
N GLY A 63 -10.45 12.41 12.55
CA GLY A 63 -10.69 11.56 11.40
C GLY A 63 -10.35 12.33 10.15
N PHE A 64 -9.79 11.63 9.17
CA PHE A 64 -9.45 12.20 7.87
C PHE A 64 -10.17 11.37 6.81
N SER A 65 -11.45 11.69 6.62
CA SER A 65 -12.34 10.99 5.71
C SER A 65 -12.19 11.49 4.28
N ASP A 66 -12.31 10.56 3.33
CA ASP A 66 -12.40 10.88 1.91
C ASP A 66 -13.75 11.57 1.62
N GLN A 67 -13.69 12.82 1.16
CA GLN A 67 -14.85 13.62 0.77
C GLN A 67 -15.04 13.69 -0.76
N THR A 68 -14.24 12.97 -1.54
CA THR A 68 -14.34 12.98 -3.01
C THR A 68 -15.53 12.16 -3.52
N GLY A 69 -15.97 11.16 -2.74
CA GLY A 69 -17.05 10.25 -3.10
C GLY A 69 -16.74 9.36 -4.30
N GLN A 70 -15.47 9.25 -4.71
CA GLN A 70 -15.09 8.58 -5.95
C GLN A 70 -14.85 7.08 -5.74
N TYR A 71 -15.45 6.28 -6.61
CA TYR A 71 -15.21 4.84 -6.72
C TYR A 71 -14.45 4.52 -8.01
N ARG A 72 -13.77 3.37 -8.04
CA ARG A 72 -13.05 2.92 -9.24
C ARG A 72 -14.04 2.46 -10.31
N PRO A 73 -13.78 2.78 -11.59
CA PRO A 73 -14.59 2.28 -12.69
C PRO A 73 -14.39 0.78 -12.92
N ALA A 74 -15.30 0.17 -13.68
CA ALA A 74 -15.15 -1.19 -14.19
C ALA A 74 -13.78 -1.35 -14.88
N PRO A 75 -13.06 -2.48 -14.70
CA PRO A 75 -13.53 -3.77 -14.16
C PRO A 75 -13.40 -3.92 -12.64
N SER A 76 -13.10 -2.85 -11.91
CA SER A 76 -12.98 -2.91 -10.44
C SER A 76 -14.34 -3.17 -9.77
N SER A 77 -14.33 -3.68 -8.54
CA SER A 77 -15.57 -3.83 -7.74
C SER A 77 -16.20 -2.47 -7.47
N SER A 78 -17.53 -2.38 -7.54
CA SER A 78 -18.30 -1.15 -7.27
C SER A 78 -18.11 -0.61 -5.84
N PHE A 79 -17.59 -1.42 -4.91
CA PHE A 79 -17.25 -0.98 -3.55
C PHE A 79 -15.80 -0.48 -3.42
N SER A 80 -15.00 -0.55 -4.48
CA SER A 80 -13.60 -0.11 -4.45
C SER A 80 -13.52 1.40 -4.55
N THR A 81 -13.04 2.06 -3.50
CA THR A 81 -12.82 3.52 -3.51
C THR A 81 -11.63 3.88 -4.41
N ALA A 82 -11.73 5.03 -5.08
CA ALA A 82 -10.63 5.57 -5.87
C ALA A 82 -9.51 6.12 -4.99
N VAL A 83 -9.87 6.68 -3.83
CA VAL A 83 -8.95 7.25 -2.84
C VAL A 83 -8.80 6.31 -1.66
N THR A 84 -7.61 6.32 -1.04
CA THR A 84 -7.30 5.52 0.15
C THR A 84 -8.17 5.89 1.34
N GLN A 85 -8.57 4.89 2.13
CA GLN A 85 -9.28 5.07 3.38
C GLN A 85 -8.33 5.12 4.59
N GLY A 86 -7.03 4.89 4.38
CA GLY A 86 -5.99 4.93 5.43
C GLY A 86 -5.31 6.30 5.58
N ALA A 87 -5.93 7.36 5.08
CA ALA A 87 -5.31 8.67 4.98
C ALA A 87 -5.06 9.33 6.36
N ALA A 88 -5.89 9.01 7.37
CA ALA A 88 -5.67 9.44 8.75
C ALA A 88 -4.34 8.89 9.33
N SER A 89 -4.08 7.61 9.17
CA SER A 89 -2.82 6.98 9.63
C SER A 89 -1.60 7.53 8.89
N MET A 90 -1.74 7.82 7.59
CA MET A 90 -0.68 8.47 6.81
C MET A 90 -0.37 9.87 7.35
N LEU A 91 -1.41 10.66 7.67
CA LEU A 91 -1.24 12.00 8.25
C LEU A 91 -0.56 11.94 9.62
N VAL A 92 -1.00 11.05 10.52
CA VAL A 92 -0.37 10.87 11.84
C VAL A 92 1.11 10.49 11.69
N ARG A 93 1.44 9.61 10.75
CA ARG A 93 2.82 9.23 10.46
C ARG A 93 3.67 10.43 10.02
N VAL A 94 3.18 11.21 9.05
CA VAL A 94 3.90 12.39 8.53
C VAL A 94 4.12 13.45 9.60
N LEU A 95 3.10 13.71 10.43
CA LEU A 95 3.23 14.65 11.54
C LEU A 95 4.28 14.19 12.56
N ASN A 96 4.38 12.89 12.85
CA ASN A 96 5.42 12.34 13.71
C ASN A 96 6.81 12.36 13.07
N GLU A 97 6.92 11.92 11.81
CA GLU A 97 8.18 11.89 11.05
C GLU A 97 8.75 13.31 10.82
N SER A 98 7.90 14.35 10.80
CA SER A 98 8.34 15.75 10.66
C SER A 98 9.18 16.27 11.83
N GLY A 99 9.02 15.71 13.04
CA GLY A 99 9.65 16.24 14.26
C GLY A 99 9.02 17.53 14.82
N TRP A 100 8.07 18.15 14.12
CA TRP A 100 7.42 19.40 14.53
C TRP A 100 6.32 19.22 15.57
N PHE A 101 5.71 18.03 15.62
CA PHE A 101 4.47 17.81 16.36
C PHE A 101 4.61 16.72 17.42
N VAL A 102 3.79 16.87 18.46
CA VAL A 102 3.40 15.77 19.36
C VAL A 102 1.97 15.40 18.97
N THR A 103 1.80 14.30 18.25
CA THR A 103 0.50 13.90 17.72
C THR A 103 -0.30 13.10 18.72
N LEU A 104 -1.56 13.46 18.91
CA LEU A 104 -2.56 12.70 19.65
C LEU A 104 -3.57 12.12 18.65
N GLU A 105 -3.58 10.79 18.51
CA GLU A 105 -4.57 10.10 17.70
C GLU A 105 -5.89 10.01 18.47
N ARG A 106 -7.00 10.43 17.83
CA ARG A 106 -8.33 10.40 18.43
C ARG A 106 -9.29 9.45 17.73
N GLU A 107 -8.92 8.90 16.57
CA GLU A 107 -9.71 7.89 15.85
C GLU A 107 -9.95 6.65 16.74
N GLY A 108 -8.88 6.12 17.34
CA GLY A 108 -8.94 5.01 18.30
C GLY A 108 -9.22 5.40 19.75
N LEU A 109 -9.70 6.62 20.05
CA LEU A 109 -9.84 7.09 21.44
C LEU A 109 -10.74 6.17 22.28
N GLN A 110 -11.83 5.68 21.71
CA GLN A 110 -12.75 4.79 22.42
C GLN A 110 -12.05 3.50 22.86
N ASN A 111 -11.15 2.95 22.03
CA ASN A 111 -10.36 1.76 22.39
C ASN A 111 -9.46 2.07 23.59
N LEU A 112 -8.75 3.21 23.58
CA LEU A 112 -7.91 3.63 24.70
C LEU A 112 -8.70 3.84 26.00
N LEU A 113 -9.90 4.41 25.91
CA LEU A 113 -10.77 4.61 27.08
C LEU A 113 -11.27 3.27 27.64
N THR A 114 -11.62 2.32 26.77
CA THR A 114 -12.01 0.97 27.16
C THR A 114 -10.86 0.24 27.85
N GLU A 115 -9.67 0.21 27.24
CA GLU A 115 -8.48 -0.44 27.81
C GLU A 115 -8.13 0.13 29.18
N ARG A 116 -8.18 1.48 29.36
CA ARG A 116 -7.92 2.11 30.67
C ARG A 116 -8.96 1.73 31.74
N LYS A 117 -10.20 1.44 31.34
CA LYS A 117 -11.28 1.09 32.27
C LYS A 117 -11.23 -0.36 32.75
N VAL A 118 -10.64 -1.25 31.93
CA VAL A 118 -10.60 -2.70 32.21
C VAL A 118 -9.43 -3.09 33.12
N ILE A 119 -8.43 -2.23 33.26
CA ILE A 119 -7.33 -2.33 34.25
C ILE A 119 -7.84 -1.88 35.63
#